data_AF-A0A9W7YKL9-F1
#
_entry.id   AF-A0A9W7YKL9-F1
#
_cell.length_a   1.000
_cell.length_b   1.000
_cell.length_c   1.000
_cell.angle_alpha   90.00
_cell.angle_beta   90.00
_cell.angle_gamma   90.00
#
_symmetry.space_group_name_H-M   'P 1'
#
loop_
_entity.id
_entity.type
_entity.pdbx_description
1 polymer ?
#
loop_
_entity_poly.entity_id
_entity_poly.type
_entity_poly.pdbx_seq_one_letter_code
_entity_poly.pdbx_strand_id
1 'polypeptide(L)'
;MVDWFRVESVPVSVAFSPMGDFLATAHMDSVGIFLWANRTQFADITLRQINPHSDGSTDGSVAGAALVAMPTTAGLVDENEETVEDVEMDAVYMAPEQLTDNMVTLSSQPKSKWQTLMNLATIKKRNMPEKPAQVPELAPFFLPTTMSVEHQFDFGTSDAANIPTDPTSSKLISVSSESQLARILYNAHTTRVYAPVFEYLKTLNPSAIDVEIRSLPVDDQLKALKAFVCATTCQLKSKRDFELAQAYLHVFIAVFTDIIKANARELEPLLAELRNELKAQWDTVDNLIRYSACMIEFMRTK
;
A
#
# COMPACT_ATOMS: atom_id res chain seq x y z
N MET A 1 14.14 -7.25 24.43
CA MET A 1 14.79 -6.57 25.55
C MET A 1 15.88 -7.49 26.05
N VAL A 2 17.11 -7.03 26.24
CA VAL A 2 17.91 -7.60 27.33
C VAL A 2 17.35 -6.91 28.56
N ASP A 3 16.30 -7.51 29.11
CA ASP A 3 15.67 -6.98 30.31
C ASP A 3 16.58 -7.22 31.51
N TRP A 4 16.55 -6.30 32.46
CA TRP A 4 17.19 -6.48 33.74
C TRP A 4 16.10 -6.78 34.77
N PHE A 5 16.01 -8.04 35.19
CA PHE A 5 15.03 -8.45 36.19
C PHE A 5 15.74 -9.10 37.37
N ARG A 6 15.15 -8.92 38.55
CA ARG A 6 15.59 -9.55 39.78
C ARG A 6 14.74 -10.79 40.02
N VAL A 7 15.37 -11.82 40.55
CA VAL A 7 14.73 -13.07 40.97
C VAL A 7 14.90 -13.24 42.47
N GLU A 8 13.96 -13.92 43.13
CA GLU A 8 13.96 -14.10 44.59
C GLU A 8 15.16 -14.91 45.11
N SER A 9 15.60 -15.91 44.34
CA SER A 9 16.72 -16.80 44.69
C SER A 9 17.89 -16.64 43.72
N VAL A 10 19.11 -16.86 44.21
CA VAL A 10 20.34 -16.65 43.41
C VAL A 10 20.47 -17.72 42.31
N PRO A 11 20.59 -17.33 41.02
CA PRO A 11 20.81 -18.29 39.93
C PRO A 11 22.25 -18.83 39.99
N VAL A 12 22.37 -20.16 40.01
CA VAL A 12 23.65 -20.91 40.02
C VAL A 12 24.05 -21.34 38.62
N SER A 13 23.09 -21.59 37.74
CA SER A 13 23.34 -21.96 36.34
C SER A 13 22.30 -21.32 35.42
N VAL A 14 22.76 -20.93 34.23
CA VAL A 14 21.93 -20.31 33.19
C VAL A 14 22.34 -20.94 31.86
N ALA A 15 21.37 -21.39 31.06
CA ALA A 15 21.59 -21.97 29.74
C ALA A 15 20.51 -21.52 28.75
N PHE A 16 20.91 -21.03 27.58
CA PHE A 16 19.98 -20.76 26.49
C PHE A 16 19.74 -22.01 25.65
N SER A 17 18.51 -22.17 25.16
CA SER A 17 18.18 -23.12 24.11
C SER A 17 19.01 -22.82 22.86
N PRO A 18 19.52 -23.83 22.13
CA PRO A 18 20.21 -23.62 20.86
C PRO A 18 19.40 -22.86 19.81
N MET A 19 18.07 -22.88 19.92
CA MET A 19 17.15 -22.15 19.04
C MET A 19 16.87 -20.71 19.51
N GLY A 20 17.22 -20.37 20.77
CA GLY A 20 16.98 -19.03 21.35
C GLY A 20 15.58 -18.82 21.93
N ASP A 21 14.74 -19.85 21.95
CA ASP A 21 13.33 -19.77 22.37
C ASP A 21 13.15 -19.71 23.89
N PHE A 22 14.00 -20.44 24.61
CA PHE A 22 13.93 -20.57 26.04
C PHE A 22 15.26 -20.29 26.72
N LEU A 23 15.19 -19.65 27.88
CA LEU A 23 16.26 -19.55 28.85
C LEU A 23 15.94 -20.49 30.01
N ALA A 24 16.88 -21.37 30.36
CA ALA A 24 16.79 -22.24 31.51
C ALA A 24 17.66 -21.69 32.66
N THR A 25 17.10 -21.55 33.86
CA THR A 25 17.83 -21.12 35.06
C THR A 25 17.68 -22.12 36.20
N ALA A 26 18.75 -22.35 36.96
CA ALA A 26 18.76 -23.17 38.18
C ALA A 26 19.20 -22.30 39.36
N HIS A 27 18.54 -22.40 40.51
CA HIS A 27 18.74 -21.51 41.67
C HIS A 27 19.13 -22.28 42.94
N MET A 28 19.80 -21.60 43.88
CA MET A 28 20.42 -22.21 45.07
C MET A 28 19.43 -22.92 46.01
N ASP A 29 18.21 -22.39 46.16
CA ASP A 29 17.19 -22.88 47.09
C ASP A 29 16.09 -23.70 46.41
N SER A 30 16.30 -24.14 45.17
CA SER A 30 15.31 -24.86 44.36
C SER A 30 15.89 -26.12 43.72
N VAL A 31 15.16 -27.24 43.80
CA VAL A 31 15.56 -28.51 43.14
C VAL A 31 15.20 -28.53 41.65
N GLY A 32 14.31 -27.64 41.19
CA GLY A 32 13.81 -27.56 39.82
C GLY A 32 14.61 -26.64 38.89
N ILE A 33 14.38 -26.78 37.58
CA ILE A 33 14.86 -25.86 36.53
C ILE A 33 13.69 -24.97 36.12
N PHE A 34 13.93 -23.66 36.06
CA PHE A 34 12.93 -22.69 35.61
C PHE A 34 13.16 -22.35 34.14
N LEU A 35 12.07 -22.27 33.39
CA LEU A 35 12.10 -21.99 31.96
C LEU A 35 11.44 -20.64 31.68
N TRP A 36 12.18 -19.76 31.02
CA TRP A 36 11.73 -18.43 30.61
C TRP A 36 11.59 -18.39 29.10
N ALA A 37 10.47 -17.88 28.59
CA ALA A 37 10.25 -17.73 27.15
C ALA A 37 10.81 -16.39 26.65
N ASN A 38 11.52 -16.42 25.53
CA ASN A 38 12.09 -15.22 24.94
C ASN A 38 11.03 -14.40 24.19
N ARG A 39 10.60 -13.27 24.78
CA ARG A 39 9.61 -12.36 24.17
C ARG A 39 10.06 -11.77 22.82
N THR A 40 11.37 -11.69 22.54
CA THR A 40 11.85 -11.15 21.24
C THR A 40 11.46 -12.01 20.04
N GLN A 41 10.99 -13.24 20.26
CA GLN A 41 10.52 -14.11 19.18
C GLN A 41 9.07 -13.85 18.78
N PHE A 42 8.29 -13.22 19.67
CA PHE A 42 6.86 -13.01 19.49
C PHE A 42 6.49 -11.53 19.35
N ALA A 43 7.41 -10.64 19.69
CA ALA A 43 7.22 -9.20 19.60
C ALA A 43 8.53 -8.50 19.22
N ASP A 44 8.40 -7.39 18.49
CA ASP A 44 9.50 -6.48 18.26
C ASP A 44 9.80 -5.75 19.59
N ILE A 45 11.05 -5.84 20.06
CA ILE A 45 11.46 -5.19 21.29
C ILE A 45 12.63 -4.27 21.02
N THR A 46 12.55 -3.04 21.51
CA THR A 46 13.61 -2.05 21.38
C THR A 46 14.85 -2.47 22.17
N LEU A 47 16.02 -2.26 21.57
CA LEU A 47 17.32 -2.49 22.22
C LEU A 47 17.82 -1.16 22.79
N ARG A 48 17.36 -0.81 23.98
CA ARG A 48 17.86 0.35 24.73
C ARG A 48 18.95 -0.10 25.69
N GLN A 49 20.01 0.69 25.81
CA GLN A 49 21.02 0.46 26.83
C GLN A 49 20.41 0.83 28.19
N ILE A 50 20.14 -0.18 29.01
CA ILE A 50 19.73 0.01 30.40
C ILE A 50 20.99 0.28 31.21
N ASN A 51 21.05 1.41 31.90
CA ASN A 51 22.18 1.76 32.75
C ASN A 51 21.84 1.38 34.20
N PRO A 52 22.48 0.35 34.78
CA PRO A 52 22.16 -0.17 36.12
C PRO A 52 22.40 0.83 37.26
N HIS A 53 22.98 2.01 36.96
CA HIS A 53 23.30 3.06 37.92
C HIS A 53 22.54 4.38 37.70
N SER A 54 21.96 4.65 36.52
CA SER A 54 21.34 5.95 36.21
C SER A 54 19.82 5.92 36.12
N ASP A 55 19.21 4.75 35.88
CA ASP A 55 17.76 4.67 35.68
C ASP A 55 16.98 4.63 37.02
N GLY A 56 17.65 5.01 38.11
CA GLY A 56 17.13 5.02 39.48
C GLY A 56 16.72 6.38 40.04
N SER A 57 16.43 7.39 39.21
CA SER A 57 16.02 8.70 39.74
C SER A 57 14.96 9.42 38.92
N THR A 58 13.69 9.03 39.10
CA THR A 58 12.59 9.99 39.28
C THR A 58 11.40 9.27 39.92
N ASP A 59 10.94 9.81 41.06
CA ASP A 59 9.80 9.40 41.89
C ASP A 59 9.85 8.06 42.65
N GLY A 60 10.31 8.16 43.90
CA GLY A 60 9.56 7.68 45.08
C GLY A 60 9.46 6.17 45.36
N SER A 61 9.80 5.30 44.41
CA SER A 61 9.97 3.88 44.65
C SER A 61 11.35 3.45 44.15
N VAL A 62 12.05 2.63 44.92
CA VAL A 62 13.36 2.11 44.55
C VAL A 62 13.17 1.09 43.42
N ALA A 63 13.01 1.56 42.18
CA ALA A 63 12.91 0.72 40.99
C ALA A 63 14.31 0.21 40.60
N GLY A 64 14.84 -0.71 41.41
CA GLY A 64 15.80 -1.69 40.92
C GLY A 64 15.10 -2.68 39.97
N ALA A 65 15.88 -3.53 39.30
CA ALA A 65 15.41 -4.57 38.38
C ALA A 65 14.08 -5.17 38.87
N ALA A 66 13.06 -5.16 38.01
CA ALA A 66 11.73 -5.63 38.37
C ALA A 66 11.84 -7.03 39.00
N LEU A 67 11.30 -7.21 40.20
CA LEU A 67 11.31 -8.51 40.85
C LEU A 67 10.30 -9.39 40.12
N VAL A 68 10.78 -10.32 39.30
CA VAL A 68 9.95 -11.22 38.52
C VAL A 68 9.77 -12.52 39.30
N ALA A 69 8.52 -12.92 39.45
CA ALA A 69 8.15 -14.18 40.09
C ALA A 69 8.70 -15.38 39.30
N MET A 70 9.09 -16.44 40.02
CA MET A 70 9.63 -17.64 39.40
C MET A 70 8.56 -18.35 38.55
N PRO A 71 8.88 -18.85 37.34
CA PRO A 71 7.94 -19.57 36.49
C PRO A 71 7.37 -20.79 37.21
N THR A 72 6.04 -20.87 37.32
CA THR A 72 5.36 -22.04 37.91
C THR A 72 4.57 -22.81 36.85
N THR A 73 4.41 -24.12 37.04
CA THR A 73 3.69 -25.01 36.12
C THR A 73 2.19 -24.71 35.99
N ALA A 74 1.64 -23.87 36.89
CA ALA A 74 0.25 -23.47 36.88
C ALA A 74 -0.05 -22.31 35.90
N GLY A 75 0.98 -21.73 35.27
CA GLY A 75 0.84 -20.48 34.53
C GLY A 75 0.65 -19.32 35.50
N LEU A 76 1.48 -18.29 35.40
CA LEU A 76 1.22 -17.04 36.09
C LEU A 76 0.04 -16.39 35.38
N VAL A 77 -1.06 -16.17 36.10
CA VAL A 77 -2.12 -15.28 35.64
C VAL A 77 -1.52 -13.88 35.74
N ASP A 78 -1.13 -13.33 34.59
CA ASP A 78 -0.49 -12.02 34.52
C ASP A 78 -1.57 -10.96 34.79
N GLU A 79 -1.82 -10.65 36.06
CA GLU A 79 -2.73 -9.56 36.46
C GLU A 79 -2.14 -8.16 36.14
N ASN A 80 -0.87 -8.12 35.74
CA ASN A 80 -0.18 -6.93 35.27
C ASN A 80 0.17 -7.08 33.77
N GLU A 81 -0.85 -7.14 32.91
CA GLU A 81 -0.69 -6.60 31.56
C GLU A 81 -0.48 -5.08 31.70
N GLU A 82 0.72 -4.67 32.13
CA GLU A 82 1.21 -3.35 31.80
C GLU A 82 1.18 -3.29 30.28
N THR A 83 0.19 -2.57 29.76
CA THR A 83 0.18 -2.05 28.41
C THR A 83 1.49 -1.31 28.26
N VAL A 84 2.49 -2.00 27.73
CA VAL A 84 3.75 -1.38 27.32
C VAL A 84 3.28 -0.34 26.31
N GLU A 85 3.27 0.93 26.72
CA GLU A 85 3.05 2.04 25.80
C GLU A 85 3.92 1.75 24.58
N ASP A 86 3.38 1.92 23.37
CA ASP A 86 4.12 1.76 22.12
C ASP A 86 5.28 2.78 22.11
N VAL A 87 6.37 2.45 22.81
CA VAL A 87 7.50 3.32 23.02
C VAL A 87 8.31 3.29 21.73
N GLU A 88 8.07 4.29 20.90
CA GLU A 88 8.84 4.79 19.76
C GLU A 88 9.74 3.76 19.06
N MET A 89 9.20 3.33 17.91
CA MET A 89 9.78 2.43 16.91
C MET A 89 11.09 2.96 16.31
N ASP A 90 12.19 2.90 17.06
CA ASP A 90 13.54 3.19 16.56
C ASP A 90 14.33 1.88 16.39
N ALA A 91 14.09 1.18 15.27
CA ALA A 91 15.03 0.20 14.71
C ALA A 91 14.72 -0.25 13.27
N VAL A 92 13.55 0.07 12.70
CA VAL A 92 13.28 -0.19 11.28
C VAL A 92 13.64 1.07 10.50
N TYR A 93 14.74 1.02 9.75
CA TYR A 93 15.07 2.08 8.80
C TYR A 93 13.97 2.16 7.74
N MET A 94 13.10 3.17 7.87
CA MET A 94 12.10 3.50 6.86
C MET A 94 12.80 4.29 5.76
N ALA A 95 13.02 3.64 4.61
CA ALA A 95 13.61 4.30 3.47
C ALA A 95 12.71 5.45 2.99
N PRO A 96 13.28 6.64 2.69
CA PRO A 96 12.51 7.75 2.14
C PRO A 96 11.99 7.42 0.74
N GLU A 97 10.87 8.03 0.34
CA GLU A 97 10.26 7.81 -0.99
C GLU A 97 11.20 8.15 -2.16
N GLN A 98 12.10 9.12 -1.95
CA GLN A 98 13.11 9.52 -2.92
C GLN A 98 14.37 9.96 -2.19
N LEU A 99 15.53 9.43 -2.62
CA LEU A 99 16.83 9.77 -2.04
C LEU A 99 17.33 11.14 -2.51
N THR A 100 17.13 11.45 -3.80
CA THR A 100 17.49 12.74 -4.40
C THR A 100 16.52 13.09 -5.54
N ASP A 101 16.23 14.38 -5.72
CA ASP A 101 15.31 14.87 -6.76
C ASP A 101 15.74 14.49 -8.19
N ASN A 102 17.03 14.22 -8.39
CA ASN A 102 17.56 13.86 -9.70
C ASN A 102 17.45 12.37 -10.04
N MET A 103 17.11 11.52 -9.06
CA MET A 103 17.01 10.09 -9.22
C MET A 103 15.60 9.69 -9.64
N VAL A 104 15.53 8.86 -10.68
CA VAL A 104 14.27 8.22 -11.10
C VAL A 104 13.88 7.18 -10.07
N THR A 105 12.71 7.32 -9.47
CA THR A 105 12.16 6.33 -8.54
C THR A 105 10.99 5.56 -9.16
N LEU A 106 10.86 4.31 -8.73
CA LEU A 106 9.72 3.46 -9.03
C LEU A 106 8.71 3.58 -7.90
N SER A 107 7.43 3.32 -8.17
CA SER A 107 6.40 3.35 -7.14
C SER A 107 6.56 2.21 -6.14
N SER A 108 6.02 2.42 -4.94
CA SER A 108 5.83 1.38 -3.92
C SER A 108 4.73 0.37 -4.26
N GLN A 109 4.06 0.51 -5.42
CA GLN A 109 2.96 -0.37 -5.81
C GLN A 109 3.50 -1.70 -6.35
N PRO A 110 2.74 -2.81 -6.19
CA PRO A 110 3.13 -4.10 -6.76
C PRO A 110 3.30 -4.02 -8.28
N LYS A 111 4.38 -4.61 -8.80
CA LYS A 111 4.65 -4.67 -10.26
C LYS A 111 3.49 -5.23 -11.07
N SER A 112 2.77 -6.19 -10.50
CA SER A 112 1.59 -6.80 -11.11
C SER A 112 0.49 -5.79 -11.42
N LYS A 113 0.38 -4.69 -10.66
CA LYS A 113 -0.68 -3.68 -10.82
C LYS A 113 -0.62 -3.01 -12.19
N TRP A 114 0.53 -2.42 -12.53
CA TRP A 114 0.69 -1.71 -13.81
C TRP A 114 0.88 -2.67 -15.00
N GLN A 115 1.46 -3.85 -14.79
CA GLN A 115 1.52 -4.89 -15.83
C GLN A 115 0.14 -5.41 -16.21
N THR A 116 -0.74 -5.58 -15.21
CA THR A 116 -2.14 -5.95 -15.43
C THR A 116 -2.87 -4.85 -16.17
N LEU A 117 -2.63 -3.58 -15.82
CA LEU A 117 -3.23 -2.43 -16.49
C LEU A 117 -2.90 -2.40 -17.98
N MET A 118 -1.64 -2.64 -18.37
CA MET A 118 -1.23 -2.69 -19.77
C MET A 118 -1.89 -3.84 -20.56
N ASN A 119 -2.12 -4.99 -19.93
CA ASN A 119 -2.63 -6.21 -20.59
C ASN A 119 -4.08 -6.55 -20.20
N LEU A 120 -4.82 -5.57 -19.70
CA LEU A 120 -6.10 -5.80 -19.04
C LEU A 120 -7.12 -6.48 -19.95
N ALA A 121 -7.20 -6.07 -21.22
CA ALA A 121 -8.09 -6.66 -22.21
C ALA A 121 -7.78 -8.15 -22.45
N THR A 122 -6.51 -8.51 -22.56
CA THR A 122 -6.04 -9.89 -22.77
C THR A 122 -6.32 -10.75 -21.53
N ILE A 123 -6.07 -10.20 -20.35
CA ILE A 123 -6.33 -10.89 -19.07
C ILE A 123 -7.82 -11.15 -18.88
N LYS A 124 -8.68 -10.16 -19.18
CA LYS A 124 -10.14 -10.33 -19.14
C LYS A 124 -10.60 -11.43 -20.09
N LYS A 125 -10.11 -11.43 -21.34
CA LYS A 125 -10.45 -12.48 -22.33
C LYS A 125 -10.03 -13.88 -21.85
N ARG A 126 -8.83 -14.00 -21.27
CA ARG A 126 -8.35 -15.28 -20.72
C ARG A 126 -9.19 -15.75 -19.53
N ASN A 127 -9.60 -14.83 -18.66
CA ASN A 127 -10.35 -15.14 -17.46
C ASN A 127 -11.86 -15.35 -17.73
N MET A 128 -12.33 -15.15 -18.98
CA MET A 128 -13.72 -15.44 -19.33
C MET A 128 -13.98 -16.95 -19.17
N PRO A 129 -15.09 -17.36 -18.53
CA PRO A 129 -15.40 -18.77 -18.33
C PRO A 129 -15.67 -19.46 -19.68
N GLU A 130 -15.14 -20.67 -19.86
CA GLU A 130 -15.29 -21.44 -21.11
C GLU A 130 -16.74 -21.83 -21.42
N LYS A 131 -17.53 -22.07 -20.37
CA LYS A 131 -18.99 -22.22 -20.49
C LYS A 131 -19.61 -20.91 -19.98
N PRO A 132 -20.22 -20.09 -20.85
CA PRO A 132 -20.95 -18.93 -20.38
C PRO A 132 -22.04 -19.41 -19.42
N ALA A 133 -22.25 -18.68 -18.31
CA ALA A 133 -23.32 -18.99 -17.39
C ALA A 133 -24.65 -19.06 -18.18
N GLN A 134 -25.45 -20.10 -17.96
CA GLN A 134 -26.75 -20.22 -18.60
C GLN A 134 -27.61 -19.06 -18.11
N VAL A 135 -27.74 -18.02 -18.94
CA VAL A 135 -28.59 -16.87 -18.65
C VAL A 135 -30.03 -17.37 -18.69
N PRO A 136 -30.76 -17.36 -17.56
CA PRO A 136 -32.17 -17.77 -17.58
C PRO A 136 -32.97 -16.85 -18.51
N GLU A 137 -33.92 -17.41 -19.26
CA GLU A 137 -34.73 -16.66 -20.25
C GLU A 137 -35.53 -15.49 -19.63
N LEU A 138 -35.75 -15.54 -18.31
CA LEU A 138 -36.46 -14.52 -17.52
C LEU A 138 -35.55 -13.85 -16.48
N ALA A 139 -34.30 -13.57 -16.84
CA ALA A 139 -33.45 -12.76 -15.98
C ALA A 139 -34.07 -11.35 -15.80
N PRO A 140 -34.20 -10.85 -14.56
CA PRO A 140 -34.70 -9.49 -14.35
C PRO A 140 -33.73 -8.49 -14.98
N PHE A 141 -34.28 -7.48 -15.68
CA PHE A 141 -33.48 -6.45 -16.34
C PHE A 141 -32.62 -5.65 -15.34
N PHE A 142 -33.15 -5.44 -14.13
CA PHE A 142 -32.42 -4.85 -13.01
C PHE A 142 -32.12 -5.94 -11.98
N LEU A 143 -30.83 -6.16 -11.72
CA LEU A 143 -30.44 -6.93 -10.55
C LEU A 143 -30.87 -6.17 -9.28
N PRO A 144 -31.45 -6.84 -8.28
CA PRO A 144 -31.81 -6.19 -7.03
C PRO A 144 -30.55 -5.61 -6.38
N THR A 145 -30.61 -4.34 -6.02
CA THR A 145 -29.54 -3.63 -5.31
C THR A 145 -29.94 -3.47 -3.85
N THR A 146 -29.03 -3.77 -2.93
CA THR A 146 -29.21 -3.41 -1.52
C THR A 146 -29.26 -1.90 -1.36
N MET A 147 -30.11 -1.39 -0.46
CA MET A 147 -30.14 0.03 -0.09
C MET A 147 -28.98 0.35 0.86
N SER A 148 -27.74 0.21 0.39
CA SER A 148 -26.53 0.62 1.11
C SER A 148 -25.87 1.82 0.43
N VAL A 149 -24.98 2.51 1.16
CA VAL A 149 -24.23 3.68 0.65
C VAL A 149 -23.29 3.29 -0.49
N GLU A 150 -22.88 2.03 -0.53
CA GLU A 150 -22.15 1.43 -1.65
C GLU A 150 -23.11 0.56 -2.47
N HIS A 151 -23.09 0.72 -3.79
CA HIS A 151 -23.94 -0.04 -4.71
C HIS A 151 -23.53 -1.51 -4.75
N GLN A 152 -23.96 -2.30 -3.77
CA GLN A 152 -23.77 -3.75 -3.75
C GLN A 152 -25.05 -4.45 -4.21
N PHE A 153 -24.92 -5.28 -5.23
CA PHE A 153 -26.01 -6.14 -5.72
C PHE A 153 -26.36 -7.19 -4.67
N ASP A 154 -27.65 -7.35 -4.40
CA ASP A 154 -28.18 -8.36 -3.50
C ASP A 154 -28.28 -9.69 -4.25
N PHE A 155 -27.28 -10.55 -4.07
CA PHE A 155 -27.35 -11.94 -4.55
C PHE A 155 -27.91 -12.83 -3.44
N GLY A 156 -29.13 -12.52 -2.99
CA GLY A 156 -29.88 -13.33 -2.04
C GLY A 156 -30.07 -14.74 -2.60
N THR A 157 -29.66 -15.74 -1.81
CA THR A 157 -30.14 -17.12 -2.02
C THR A 157 -31.65 -17.10 -1.87
N SER A 158 -32.33 -17.75 -2.81
CA SER A 158 -33.78 -17.84 -2.91
C SER A 158 -34.46 -18.07 -1.56
N ASP A 159 -35.23 -17.09 -1.11
CA ASP A 159 -36.57 -17.33 -0.57
C ASP A 159 -37.42 -16.05 -0.60
N ALA A 160 -38.69 -16.25 -0.94
CA ALA A 160 -39.68 -15.23 -1.16
C ALA A 160 -40.06 -14.47 0.13
N ALA A 161 -40.53 -13.25 -0.07
CA ALA A 161 -41.42 -12.48 0.82
C ALA A 161 -40.82 -11.94 2.12
N ASN A 162 -40.27 -10.72 2.05
CA ASN A 162 -40.77 -9.60 2.84
C ASN A 162 -40.14 -8.29 2.33
N ILE A 163 -40.97 -7.42 1.76
CA ILE A 163 -40.62 -6.02 1.53
C ILE A 163 -40.96 -5.29 2.84
N PRO A 164 -40.00 -4.80 3.64
CA PRO A 164 -40.31 -3.89 4.73
C PRO A 164 -40.66 -2.53 4.11
N THR A 165 -41.94 -2.17 4.18
CA THR A 165 -42.45 -0.84 3.84
C THR A 165 -42.18 0.11 5.01
N ASP A 166 -41.00 0.73 5.07
CA ASP A 166 -40.75 1.91 5.90
C ASP A 166 -40.39 3.12 5.01
N PRO A 167 -41.31 4.09 4.81
CA PRO A 167 -41.13 5.20 3.89
C PRO A 167 -40.57 6.45 4.59
N THR A 168 -39.42 6.35 5.28
CA THR A 168 -38.83 7.53 5.94
C THR A 168 -37.30 7.58 5.90
N SER A 169 -36.69 7.49 4.71
CA SER A 169 -35.40 8.15 4.42
C SER A 169 -35.06 7.99 2.94
N SER A 170 -35.74 8.73 2.06
CA SER A 170 -35.25 8.91 0.69
C SER A 170 -34.00 9.78 0.74
N LYS A 171 -32.85 9.19 1.07
CA LYS A 171 -31.54 9.80 0.80
C LYS A 171 -31.43 9.85 -0.71
N LEU A 172 -31.74 11.00 -1.30
CA LEU A 172 -31.45 11.28 -2.70
C LEU A 172 -29.94 11.12 -2.87
N ILE A 173 -29.52 9.96 -3.35
CA ILE A 173 -28.14 9.73 -3.76
C ILE A 173 -27.95 10.61 -5.00
N SER A 174 -27.27 11.73 -4.80
CA SER A 174 -26.76 12.53 -5.90
C SER A 174 -25.72 11.69 -6.63
N VAL A 175 -26.17 10.93 -7.63
CA VAL A 175 -25.30 10.29 -8.60
C VAL A 175 -24.72 11.44 -9.43
N SER A 176 -23.60 12.02 -8.97
CA SER A 176 -22.86 12.95 -9.82
C SER A 176 -22.45 12.19 -11.07
N SER A 177 -22.87 12.64 -12.25
CA SER A 177 -22.52 11.98 -13.52
C SER A 177 -21.03 12.12 -13.86
N GLU A 178 -20.29 12.92 -13.09
CA GLU A 178 -18.87 13.18 -13.29
C GLU A 178 -18.03 12.20 -12.49
N SER A 179 -17.06 11.59 -13.18
CA SER A 179 -16.07 10.73 -12.56
C SER A 179 -15.25 11.52 -11.52
N GLN A 180 -14.84 10.86 -10.44
CA GLN A 180 -14.06 11.50 -9.40
C GLN A 180 -12.69 11.96 -9.94
N LEU A 181 -12.10 11.21 -10.88
CA LEU A 181 -10.90 11.63 -11.60
C LEU A 181 -11.12 12.93 -12.37
N ALA A 182 -12.24 13.07 -13.08
CA ALA A 182 -12.55 14.28 -13.84
C ALA A 182 -12.60 15.52 -12.94
N ARG A 183 -13.27 15.41 -11.78
CA ARG A 183 -13.33 16.50 -10.78
C ARG A 183 -11.95 16.91 -10.28
N ILE A 184 -11.08 15.94 -9.98
CA ILE A 184 -9.70 16.21 -9.55
C ILE A 184 -8.91 16.89 -10.68
N LEU A 185 -9.09 16.46 -11.94
CA LEU A 185 -8.42 17.05 -13.09
C LEU A 185 -8.87 18.49 -13.37
N TYR A 186 -10.16 18.80 -13.25
CA TYR A 186 -10.65 20.18 -13.38
C TYR A 186 -10.09 21.09 -12.29
N ASN A 187 -10.04 20.61 -11.05
CA ASN A 187 -9.43 21.33 -9.95
C ASN A 187 -7.94 21.55 -10.21
N ALA A 188 -7.22 20.50 -10.64
CA ALA A 188 -5.80 20.58 -10.98
C ALA A 188 -5.52 21.53 -12.16
N HIS A 189 -6.44 21.64 -13.12
CA HIS A 189 -6.32 22.61 -14.22
C HIS A 189 -6.39 24.05 -13.70
N THR A 190 -7.27 24.32 -12.73
CA THR A 190 -7.46 25.64 -12.13
C THR A 190 -6.32 25.99 -11.17
N THR A 191 -5.91 25.07 -10.30
CA THR A 191 -4.89 25.30 -9.27
C THR A 191 -3.47 25.14 -9.80
N ARG A 192 -3.28 24.49 -10.96
CA ARG A 192 -1.98 24.08 -11.54
C ARG A 192 -1.18 23.14 -10.65
N VAL A 193 -1.84 22.45 -9.71
CA VAL A 193 -1.24 21.45 -8.83
C VAL A 193 -1.77 20.07 -9.23
N TYR A 194 -0.86 19.17 -9.61
CA TYR A 194 -1.22 17.87 -10.20
C TYR A 194 -0.89 16.65 -9.33
N ALA A 195 -0.22 16.83 -8.19
CA ALA A 195 0.12 15.73 -7.28
C ALA A 195 -1.11 14.87 -6.85
N PRO A 196 -2.28 15.47 -6.54
CA PRO A 196 -3.46 14.70 -6.13
C PRO A 196 -3.99 13.73 -7.19
N VAL A 197 -3.69 13.99 -8.48
CA VAL A 197 -4.12 13.11 -9.58
C VAL A 197 -3.45 11.74 -9.45
N PHE A 198 -2.14 11.73 -9.24
CA PHE A 198 -1.37 10.48 -9.11
C PHE A 198 -1.62 9.78 -7.78
N GLU A 199 -1.83 10.53 -6.69
CA GLU A 199 -2.23 9.97 -5.41
C GLU A 199 -3.58 9.25 -5.51
N TYR A 200 -4.58 9.85 -6.16
CA TYR A 200 -5.87 9.21 -6.39
C TYR A 200 -5.74 7.98 -7.30
N LEU A 201 -5.00 8.06 -8.41
CA LEU A 201 -4.80 6.90 -9.28
C LEU A 201 -4.07 5.74 -8.56
N LYS A 202 -3.20 6.03 -7.59
CA LYS A 202 -2.54 5.01 -6.77
C LYS A 202 -3.49 4.26 -5.83
N THR A 203 -4.59 4.86 -5.36
CA THR A 203 -5.55 4.16 -4.49
C THR A 203 -6.44 3.19 -5.28
N LEU A 204 -6.62 3.41 -6.58
CA LEU A 204 -7.50 2.62 -7.42
C LEU A 204 -6.91 1.27 -7.83
N ASN A 205 -7.80 0.32 -8.16
CA ASN A 205 -7.41 -0.96 -8.76
C ASN A 205 -7.24 -0.83 -10.29
N PRO A 206 -6.52 -1.75 -10.97
CA PRO A 206 -6.27 -1.66 -12.41
C PRO A 206 -7.53 -1.56 -13.29
N SER A 207 -8.64 -2.19 -12.89
CA SER A 207 -9.90 -2.11 -13.65
C SER A 207 -10.61 -0.79 -13.46
N ALA A 208 -10.60 -0.24 -12.24
CA ALA A 208 -11.13 1.07 -11.92
C ALA A 208 -10.33 2.17 -12.63
N ILE A 209 -9.01 2.05 -12.73
CA ILE A 209 -8.16 2.98 -13.49
C ILE A 209 -8.55 2.98 -14.97
N ASP A 210 -8.73 1.82 -15.62
CA ASP A 210 -9.17 1.74 -17.02
C ASP A 210 -10.54 2.39 -17.23
N VAL A 211 -11.49 2.14 -16.31
CA VAL A 211 -12.83 2.74 -16.37
C VAL A 211 -12.77 4.25 -16.18
N GLU A 212 -12.05 4.74 -15.16
CA GLU A 212 -11.89 6.17 -14.88
C GLU A 212 -11.27 6.90 -16.07
N ILE A 213 -10.18 6.39 -16.63
CA ILE A 213 -9.54 6.97 -17.81
C ILE A 213 -10.50 6.96 -19.00
N ARG A 214 -11.23 5.87 -19.26
CA ARG A 214 -12.19 5.80 -20.37
C ARG A 214 -13.43 6.67 -20.17
N SER A 215 -13.81 6.92 -18.92
CA SER A 215 -14.96 7.76 -18.56
C SER A 215 -14.65 9.26 -18.54
N LEU A 216 -13.42 9.67 -18.85
CA LEU A 216 -13.07 11.09 -18.83
C LEU A 216 -13.94 11.87 -19.83
N PRO A 217 -14.52 13.02 -19.40
CA PRO A 217 -15.33 13.85 -20.26
C PRO A 217 -14.49 14.48 -21.37
N VAL A 218 -15.02 14.45 -22.58
CA VAL A 218 -14.44 15.10 -23.76
C VAL A 218 -15.16 16.43 -23.95
N ASP A 219 -14.73 17.46 -23.22
CA ASP A 219 -15.26 18.81 -23.39
C ASP A 219 -14.74 19.45 -24.69
N ASP A 220 -15.45 20.44 -25.21
CA ASP A 220 -15.02 21.25 -26.38
C ASP A 220 -13.62 21.86 -26.22
N GLN A 221 -13.22 22.18 -24.98
CA GLN A 221 -11.90 22.75 -24.67
C GLN A 221 -10.85 21.70 -24.26
N LEU A 222 -11.25 20.42 -24.16
CA LEU A 222 -10.42 19.29 -23.75
C LEU A 222 -9.68 19.53 -22.42
N LYS A 223 -10.32 20.21 -21.47
CA LYS A 223 -9.69 20.62 -20.20
C LYS A 223 -9.16 19.43 -19.41
N ALA A 224 -9.97 18.37 -19.28
CA ALA A 224 -9.58 17.15 -18.59
C ALA A 224 -8.36 16.47 -19.26
N LEU A 225 -8.35 16.35 -20.59
CA LEU A 225 -7.24 15.76 -21.34
C LEU A 225 -5.97 16.62 -21.21
N LYS A 226 -6.07 17.94 -21.36
CA LYS A 226 -4.95 18.87 -21.18
C LYS A 226 -4.40 18.78 -19.76
N ALA A 227 -5.27 18.72 -18.75
CA ALA A 227 -4.89 18.56 -17.35
C ALA A 227 -4.18 17.23 -17.10
N PHE A 228 -4.63 16.13 -17.70
CA PHE A 228 -4.00 14.81 -17.57
C PHE A 228 -2.59 14.78 -18.20
N VAL A 229 -2.43 15.37 -19.40
CA VAL A 229 -1.12 15.50 -20.05
C VAL A 229 -0.18 16.35 -19.19
N CYS A 230 -0.63 17.51 -18.72
CA CYS A 230 0.15 18.36 -17.83
C CYS A 230 0.52 17.65 -16.51
N ALA A 231 -0.42 16.89 -15.92
CA ALA A 231 -0.17 16.10 -14.72
C ALA A 231 0.93 15.08 -14.95
N THR A 232 0.88 14.37 -16.07
CA THR A 232 1.90 13.37 -16.45
C THR A 232 3.25 14.05 -16.68
N THR A 233 3.29 15.20 -17.36
CA THR A 233 4.52 15.98 -17.54
C THR A 233 5.12 16.44 -16.21
N CYS A 234 4.29 16.92 -15.28
CA CYS A 234 4.74 17.32 -13.94
C CYS A 234 5.27 16.13 -13.13
N GLN A 235 4.62 14.97 -13.21
CA GLN A 235 5.06 13.75 -12.55
C GLN A 235 6.38 13.22 -13.14
N LEU A 236 6.55 13.31 -14.46
CA LEU A 236 7.84 12.99 -15.07
C LEU A 236 8.89 13.97 -14.55
N LYS A 237 8.67 15.29 -14.57
CA LYS A 237 9.65 16.27 -14.06
C LYS A 237 10.06 16.04 -12.60
N SER A 238 9.17 15.52 -11.75
CA SER A 238 9.51 15.15 -10.37
C SER A 238 10.33 13.85 -10.26
N LYS A 239 10.46 13.09 -11.36
CA LYS A 239 11.17 11.81 -11.49
C LYS A 239 10.66 10.73 -10.54
N ARG A 240 9.39 10.82 -10.12
CA ARG A 240 8.74 9.86 -9.22
C ARG A 240 7.76 8.97 -9.96
N ASP A 241 7.64 7.72 -9.50
CA ASP A 241 6.68 6.73 -10.00
C ASP A 241 6.73 6.57 -11.53
N PHE A 242 7.95 6.48 -12.08
CA PHE A 242 8.16 6.54 -13.52
C PHE A 242 7.35 5.48 -14.28
N GLU A 243 7.30 4.25 -13.77
CA GLU A 243 6.58 3.14 -14.39
C GLU A 243 5.06 3.31 -14.36
N LEU A 244 4.51 3.92 -13.30
CA LEU A 244 3.07 4.23 -13.23
C LEU A 244 2.73 5.36 -14.20
N ALA A 245 3.55 6.40 -14.28
CA ALA A 245 3.37 7.47 -15.25
C ALA A 245 3.37 6.93 -16.69
N GLN A 246 4.30 6.04 -17.03
CA GLN A 246 4.29 5.35 -18.34
C GLN A 246 3.03 4.51 -18.55
N ALA A 247 2.62 3.72 -17.55
CA ALA A 247 1.46 2.84 -17.66
C ALA A 247 0.15 3.62 -17.86
N TYR A 248 -0.05 4.70 -17.10
CA TYR A 248 -1.23 5.55 -17.21
C TYR A 248 -1.24 6.31 -18.55
N LEU A 249 -0.08 6.81 -18.97
CA LEU A 249 0.06 7.45 -20.28
C LEU A 249 -0.26 6.48 -21.43
N HIS A 250 0.20 5.22 -21.33
CA HIS A 250 -0.08 4.20 -22.33
C HIS A 250 -1.59 3.95 -22.50
N VAL A 251 -2.31 3.74 -21.39
CA VAL A 251 -3.77 3.55 -21.43
C VAL A 251 -4.48 4.80 -21.93
N PHE A 252 -4.06 5.99 -21.47
CA PHE A 252 -4.62 7.25 -21.90
C PHE A 252 -4.50 7.44 -23.42
N ILE A 253 -3.30 7.25 -23.98
CA ILE A 253 -3.10 7.36 -25.42
C ILE A 253 -3.91 6.30 -26.16
N ALA A 254 -3.93 5.05 -25.70
CA ALA A 254 -4.69 3.99 -26.34
C ALA A 254 -6.20 4.31 -26.42
N VAL A 255 -6.77 4.93 -25.40
CA VAL A 255 -8.20 5.32 -25.38
C VAL A 255 -8.46 6.59 -26.19
N PHE A 256 -7.64 7.62 -26.04
CA PHE A 256 -7.89 8.95 -26.62
C PHE A 256 -7.17 9.20 -27.96
N THR A 257 -6.60 8.17 -28.59
CA THR A 257 -5.84 8.31 -29.86
C THR A 257 -6.63 9.07 -30.93
N ASP A 258 -7.90 8.73 -31.13
CA ASP A 258 -8.70 9.34 -32.20
C ASP A 258 -9.03 10.82 -31.91
N ILE A 259 -9.30 11.14 -30.64
CA ILE A 259 -9.58 12.50 -30.17
C ILE A 259 -8.32 13.37 -30.25
N ILE A 260 -7.16 12.80 -29.89
CA ILE A 260 -5.86 13.47 -29.99
C ILE A 260 -5.53 13.77 -31.46
N LYS A 261 -5.79 12.83 -32.37
CA LYS A 261 -5.59 13.03 -33.81
C LYS A 261 -6.51 14.12 -34.38
N ALA A 262 -7.78 14.14 -33.98
CA ALA A 262 -8.74 15.15 -34.42
C ALA A 262 -8.36 16.57 -33.96
N ASN A 263 -7.78 16.71 -32.77
CA ASN A 263 -7.46 17.98 -32.13
C ASN A 263 -5.94 18.26 -32.05
N ALA A 264 -5.18 17.72 -33.01
CA ALA A 264 -3.72 17.75 -32.98
C ALA A 264 -3.14 19.15 -32.75
N ARG A 265 -3.72 20.18 -33.38
CA ARG A 265 -3.22 21.57 -33.33
C ARG A 265 -3.18 22.17 -31.91
N GLU A 266 -4.11 21.78 -31.04
CA GLU A 266 -4.16 22.31 -29.67
C GLU A 266 -3.31 21.52 -28.68
N LEU A 267 -3.14 20.22 -28.91
CA LEU A 267 -2.44 19.31 -28.02
C LEU A 267 -0.97 19.12 -28.38
N GLU A 268 -0.57 19.41 -29.62
CA GLU A 268 0.80 19.31 -30.11
C GLU A 268 1.85 19.96 -29.19
N PRO A 269 1.71 21.21 -28.69
CA PRO A 269 2.74 21.79 -27.83
C PRO A 269 2.89 21.03 -26.50
N LEU A 270 1.78 20.61 -25.89
CA LEU A 270 1.80 19.87 -24.62
C LEU A 270 2.38 18.47 -24.80
N LEU A 271 2.03 17.79 -25.90
CA LEU A 271 2.54 16.47 -26.24
C LEU A 271 4.02 16.53 -26.65
N ALA A 272 4.46 17.61 -27.29
CA ALA A 272 5.87 17.81 -27.63
C ALA A 272 6.71 18.01 -26.36
N GLU A 273 6.23 18.80 -25.40
CA GLU A 273 6.87 18.95 -24.08
C GLU A 273 6.94 17.61 -23.34
N LEU A 274 5.82 16.89 -23.26
CA LEU A 274 5.76 15.57 -22.64
C LEU A 274 6.76 14.60 -23.28
N ARG A 275 6.80 14.55 -24.63
CA ARG A 275 7.70 13.67 -25.37
C ARG A 275 9.18 13.98 -25.11
N ASN A 276 9.53 15.26 -25.01
CA ASN A 276 10.91 15.67 -24.76
C ASN A 276 11.37 15.23 -23.36
N GLU A 277 10.53 15.43 -22.35
CA GLU A 277 10.81 14.98 -20.98
C GLU A 277 10.90 13.45 -20.88
N LEU A 278 9.95 12.75 -21.51
CA LEU A 278 9.91 11.30 -21.59
C LEU A 278 11.22 10.74 -22.17
N LYS A 279 11.66 11.33 -23.29
CA LYS A 279 12.87 10.90 -24.00
C LYS A 279 14.12 11.15 -23.17
N ALA A 280 14.24 12.33 -22.55
CA ALA A 280 15.38 12.65 -21.70
C ALA A 280 15.54 11.66 -20.53
N GLN A 281 14.43 11.29 -19.89
CA GLN A 281 14.43 10.34 -18.78
C GLN A 281 14.67 8.90 -19.24
N TRP A 282 13.99 8.48 -20.31
CA TRP A 282 14.15 7.15 -20.85
C TRP A 282 15.57 6.92 -21.38
N ASP A 283 16.16 7.87 -22.09
CA ASP A 283 17.54 7.76 -22.57
C ASP A 283 18.52 7.60 -21.40
N THR A 284 18.30 8.31 -20.29
CA THR A 284 19.13 8.18 -19.07
C THR A 284 19.02 6.77 -18.48
N VAL A 285 17.78 6.27 -18.31
CA VAL A 285 17.52 4.95 -17.73
C VAL A 285 18.01 3.82 -18.65
N ASP A 286 17.74 3.90 -19.95
CA ASP A 286 18.12 2.91 -20.97
C ASP A 286 19.65 2.80 -21.08
N ASN A 287 20.36 3.92 -21.10
CA ASN A 287 21.83 3.92 -21.12
C ASN A 287 22.44 3.23 -19.88
N LEU A 288 21.89 3.50 -18.69
CA LEU A 288 22.33 2.85 -17.44
C LEU A 288 22.04 1.35 -17.43
N ILE A 289 20.85 0.93 -17.89
CA ILE A 289 20.47 -0.47 -17.97
C ILE A 289 21.34 -1.21 -19.00
N ARG A 290 21.54 -0.65 -20.19
CA ARG A 290 22.39 -1.25 -21.23
C ARG A 290 23.84 -1.37 -20.77
N TYR A 291 24.38 -0.33 -20.15
CA TYR A 291 25.75 -0.34 -19.65
C TYR A 291 25.95 -1.42 -18.58
N SER A 292 25.06 -1.48 -17.59
CA SER A 292 25.11 -2.49 -16.53
C SER A 292 24.91 -3.91 -17.07
N ALA A 293 23.97 -4.12 -17.99
CA ALA A 293 23.74 -5.42 -18.63
C ALA A 293 24.96 -5.90 -19.42
N CYS A 294 25.57 -5.02 -20.24
CA CYS A 294 26.77 -5.33 -21.01
C CYS A 294 27.96 -5.70 -20.11
N MET A 295 28.17 -4.93 -19.04
CA MET A 295 29.21 -5.21 -18.05
C MET A 295 29.00 -6.55 -17.34
N ILE A 296 27.76 -6.86 -16.91
CA ILE A 296 27.43 -8.14 -16.26
C ILE A 296 27.64 -9.30 -17.24
N GLU A 297 27.20 -9.16 -18.49
CA GLU A 297 27.37 -10.19 -19.50
C GLU A 297 28.84 -10.47 -19.80
N PHE A 298 29.65 -9.42 -19.97
CA PHE A 298 31.10 -9.53 -20.13
C PHE A 298 31.75 -10.28 -18.95
N MET A 299 31.38 -9.93 -17.71
CA MET A 299 31.90 -10.58 -16.50
C MET A 299 31.43 -12.04 -16.36
N ARG A 300 30.26 -12.39 -16.87
CA ARG A 300 29.72 -13.76 -16.84
C ARG A 300 30.35 -14.67 -17.90
N THR A 301 30.81 -14.11 -19.03
CA THR A 301 31.42 -14.87 -20.13
C THR A 301 32.91 -15.18 -19.95
N LYS A 302 33.53 -14.74 -18.85
CA LYS A 302 34.88 -15.14 -18.42
C LYS A 302 34.79 -16.20 -17.33
#